data_AF-A0A7S0CKN9-F1
#
_entry.id   AF-A0A7S0CKN9-F1
#
_cell.length_a   1.000
_cell.length_b   1.000
_cell.length_c   1.000
_cell.angle_alpha   90.00
_cell.angle_beta   90.00
_cell.angle_gamma   90.00
#
_symmetry.space_group_name_H-M   'P 1'
#
loop_
_entity.id
_entity.type
_entity.pdbx_description
1 polymer ?
#
loop_
_entity_poly.entity_id
_entity_poly.type
_entity_poly.pdbx_seq_one_letter_code
_entity_poly.pdbx_strand_id
1 'polypeptide(L)'
;KSITAFKSFPKADYNSITKWIVLLVTDIVNRVEQDTERNCRSPKSCTIQYTSIRGVDERISRSIRIPFPKSSTMRRKNLLEHISSTLKSKAFPIVRLGLSAHDFELRAKHGIDSFFTKSNETVKGTFIIE
;
A
#
# COMPACT_ATOMS: atom_id res chain seq x y z
N LYS A 1 -6.02 -9.21 -1.80
CA LYS A 1 -5.74 -8.57 -3.11
C LYS A 1 -5.27 -7.13 -2.90
N SER A 2 -6.06 -6.29 -2.24
CA SER A 2 -5.63 -4.94 -1.80
C SER A 2 -6.25 -4.59 -0.44
N ILE A 3 -5.70 -3.58 0.23
CA ILE A 3 -6.28 -2.92 1.40
C ILE A 3 -6.55 -1.47 1.01
N THR A 4 -7.82 -1.08 1.02
CA THR A 4 -8.27 0.23 0.53
C THR A 4 -8.99 1.01 1.64
N ALA A 5 -8.78 2.32 1.66
CA ALA A 5 -9.49 3.28 2.48
C ALA A 5 -9.81 4.50 1.62
N PHE A 6 -11.01 5.06 1.75
CA PHE A 6 -11.40 6.26 1.02
C PHE A 6 -12.34 7.14 1.82
N LYS A 7 -12.35 8.42 1.49
CA LYS A 7 -13.28 9.41 2.02
C LYS A 7 -13.79 10.30 0.90
N SER A 8 -15.11 10.49 0.88
CA SER A 8 -15.77 11.48 0.03
C SER A 8 -16.00 12.77 0.82
N PHE A 9 -15.96 13.88 0.11
CA PHE A 9 -16.12 15.24 0.62
C PHE A 9 -17.11 16.00 -0.26
N PRO A 10 -17.88 16.94 0.29
CA PRO A 10 -18.67 17.87 -0.53
C PRO A 10 -17.77 18.67 -1.48
N LYS A 11 -16.79 19.41 -0.92
CA LYS A 11 -15.66 20.06 -1.60
C LYS A 11 -14.58 20.29 -0.52
N ALA A 12 -13.37 19.79 -0.71
CA ALA A 12 -12.29 19.99 0.25
C ALA A 12 -11.06 20.61 -0.41
N ASP A 13 -10.51 21.63 0.25
CA ASP A 13 -9.25 22.26 -0.10
C ASP A 13 -8.06 21.45 0.43
N TYR A 14 -6.84 21.88 0.09
CA TYR A 14 -5.63 21.17 0.54
C TYR A 14 -5.53 21.11 2.06
N ASN A 15 -5.78 22.23 2.74
CA ASN A 15 -5.66 22.33 4.19
C ASN A 15 -6.62 21.38 4.92
N SER A 16 -7.89 21.31 4.49
CA SER A 16 -8.86 20.39 5.05
C SER A 16 -8.49 18.93 4.80
N ILE A 17 -7.88 18.65 3.64
CA ILE A 17 -7.48 17.29 3.26
C ILE A 17 -6.29 16.77 4.06
N THR A 18 -5.36 17.63 4.50
CA THR A 18 -4.17 17.18 5.25
C THR A 18 -4.54 16.33 6.47
N LYS A 19 -5.58 16.72 7.23
CA LYS A 19 -6.10 15.95 8.38
C LYS A 19 -6.62 14.57 7.94
N TRP A 20 -7.34 14.52 6.81
CA TRP A 20 -7.84 13.27 6.25
C TRP A 20 -6.74 12.38 5.69
N ILE A 21 -5.67 12.94 5.12
CA ILE A 21 -4.50 12.16 4.71
C ILE A 21 -3.92 11.43 5.92
N VAL A 22 -3.73 12.11 7.05
CA VAL A 22 -3.21 11.49 8.28
C VAL A 22 -4.10 10.33 8.73
N LEU A 23 -5.41 10.51 8.73
CA LEU A 23 -6.37 9.46 9.11
C LEU A 23 -6.32 8.27 8.15
N LEU A 24 -6.36 8.51 6.83
CA LEU A 24 -6.32 7.45 5.82
C LEU A 24 -5.01 6.69 5.83
N VAL A 25 -3.88 7.39 5.99
CA VAL A 25 -2.56 6.75 6.11
C VAL A 25 -2.50 5.88 7.37
N THR A 26 -3.01 6.39 8.50
CA THR A 26 -3.04 5.64 9.76
C THR A 26 -3.91 4.38 9.62
N ASP A 27 -5.10 4.48 9.02
CA ASP A 27 -5.97 3.31 8.78
C ASP A 27 -5.28 2.26 7.89
N ILE A 28 -4.72 2.68 6.76
CA ILE A 28 -4.03 1.77 5.83
C ILE A 28 -2.84 1.09 6.50
N VAL A 29 -2.00 1.84 7.21
CA VAL A 29 -0.80 1.29 7.86
C VAL A 29 -1.20 0.28 8.93
N ASN A 30 -2.15 0.61 9.80
CA ASN A 30 -2.60 -0.28 10.86
C ASN A 30 -3.18 -1.58 10.28
N ARG A 31 -4.02 -1.49 9.24
CA ARG A 31 -4.61 -2.66 8.58
C ARG A 31 -3.57 -3.49 7.83
N VAL A 32 -2.56 -2.85 7.23
CA VAL A 32 -1.43 -3.55 6.61
C VAL A 32 -0.61 -4.27 7.67
N GLU A 33 -0.36 -3.66 8.83
CA GLU A 33 0.40 -4.30 9.91
C GLU A 33 -0.31 -5.52 10.47
N GLN A 34 -1.63 -5.41 10.72
CA GLN A 34 -2.47 -6.55 11.09
C GLN A 34 -2.46 -7.66 10.01
N ASP A 35 -2.52 -7.29 8.73
CA ASP A 35 -2.43 -8.24 7.63
C ASP A 35 -1.04 -8.89 7.53
N THR A 36 0.03 -8.13 7.76
CA THR A 36 1.40 -8.63 7.77
C THR A 36 1.61 -9.65 8.88
N GLU A 37 1.08 -9.39 10.08
CA GLU A 37 1.18 -10.30 11.21
C GLU A 37 0.44 -11.63 10.95
N ARG A 38 -0.76 -11.56 10.37
CA ARG A 38 -1.60 -12.74 10.10
C ARG A 38 -1.12 -13.55 8.90
N ASN A 39 -0.74 -12.88 7.82
CA ASN A 39 -0.56 -13.48 6.50
C ASN A 39 0.90 -13.46 6.01
N CYS A 40 1.85 -13.01 6.84
CA CYS A 40 3.27 -12.95 6.50
C CYS A 40 3.53 -12.20 5.20
N ARG A 41 2.81 -11.11 4.91
CA ARG A 41 2.93 -10.42 3.62
C ARG A 41 2.94 -8.91 3.77
N SER A 42 3.56 -8.22 2.81
CA SER A 42 3.63 -6.77 2.78
C SER A 42 3.31 -6.26 1.38
N PRO A 43 2.58 -5.15 1.23
CA PRO A 43 2.34 -4.54 -0.06
C PRO A 43 3.62 -3.91 -0.61
N LYS A 44 3.80 -3.98 -1.93
CA LYS A 44 4.87 -3.30 -2.65
C LYS A 44 4.52 -1.86 -3.04
N SER A 45 3.24 -1.56 -3.18
CA SER A 45 2.80 -0.29 -3.74
C SER A 45 1.53 0.22 -3.06
N CYS A 46 1.35 1.53 -3.10
CA CYS A 46 0.11 2.19 -2.74
C CYS A 46 -0.32 3.11 -3.87
N THR A 47 -1.60 3.05 -4.24
CA THR A 47 -2.20 3.99 -5.18
C THR A 47 -2.95 5.07 -4.42
N ILE A 48 -2.61 6.33 -4.68
CA ILE A 48 -3.37 7.51 -4.27
C ILE A 48 -4.42 7.75 -5.35
N GLN A 49 -5.70 7.70 -4.98
CA GLN A 49 -6.82 7.98 -5.85
C GLN A 49 -7.47 9.27 -5.40
N TYR A 50 -7.74 10.20 -6.32
CA TYR A 50 -8.48 11.41 -5.99
C TYR A 50 -9.36 11.87 -7.13
N THR A 51 -10.49 12.49 -6.78
CA THR A 51 -11.42 13.09 -7.73
C THR A 51 -11.53 14.58 -7.43
N SER A 52 -11.21 15.42 -8.40
CA SER A 52 -11.38 16.88 -8.32
C SER A 52 -12.57 17.35 -9.14
N ILE A 53 -13.17 18.48 -8.77
CA ILE A 53 -14.15 19.18 -9.62
C ILE A 53 -13.43 20.25 -10.44
N ARG A 54 -13.74 20.34 -11.74
CA ARG A 54 -13.43 21.49 -12.60
C ARG A 54 -14.73 22.10 -13.12
N GLY A 55 -14.78 23.44 -13.21
CA GLY A 55 -15.97 24.15 -13.65
C GLY A 55 -17.19 23.91 -12.74
N VAL A 56 -18.37 23.78 -13.35
CA VAL A 56 -19.65 23.66 -12.62
C VAL A 56 -19.79 22.28 -11.96
N ASP A 57 -19.56 21.19 -12.69
CA ASP A 57 -19.73 19.82 -12.17
C ASP A 57 -18.83 18.75 -12.82
N GLU A 58 -17.79 19.14 -13.55
CA GLU A 58 -16.93 18.15 -14.22
C GLU A 58 -16.05 17.43 -13.18
N ARG A 59 -16.26 16.12 -13.01
CA ARG A 59 -15.50 15.28 -12.08
C ARG A 59 -14.35 14.58 -12.80
N ILE A 60 -13.12 14.92 -12.42
CA ILE A 60 -11.92 14.31 -12.97
C ILE A 60 -11.30 13.39 -11.92
N SER A 61 -11.33 12.09 -12.20
CA SER A 61 -10.71 11.07 -11.35
C SER A 61 -9.29 10.79 -11.81
N ARG A 62 -8.35 10.75 -10.87
CA ARG A 62 -6.93 10.49 -11.12
C ARG A 62 -6.40 9.49 -10.10
N SER A 63 -5.39 8.74 -10.52
CA SER A 63 -4.68 7.79 -9.67
C SER A 63 -3.19 7.89 -9.87
N ILE A 64 -2.42 7.84 -8.79
CA ILE A 64 -0.96 7.88 -8.80
C ILE A 64 -0.45 6.71 -7.97
N ARG A 65 0.39 5.86 -8.56
CA ARG A 65 1.01 4.75 -7.88
C ARG A 65 2.34 5.20 -7.28
N ILE A 66 2.54 4.92 -6.00
CA ILE A 66 3.77 5.18 -5.25
C ILE A 66 4.30 3.90 -4.60
N PRO A 67 5.62 3.79 -4.34
CA PRO A 67 6.17 2.68 -3.57
C PRO A 67 5.59 2.64 -2.16
N PHE A 68 5.28 1.44 -1.67
CA PHE A 68 4.89 1.28 -0.27
C PHE A 68 6.14 1.12 0.61
N PRO A 69 6.28 1.87 1.72
CA PRO A 69 7.48 1.79 2.54
C PRO A 69 7.67 0.42 3.18
N LYS A 70 8.85 -0.18 2.97
CA LYS A 70 9.22 -1.50 3.50
C LYS A 70 9.41 -1.51 5.02
N SER A 71 10.12 -0.49 5.55
CA SER A 71 10.36 -0.35 6.98
C SER A 71 9.06 -0.08 7.73
N SER A 72 8.74 -0.89 8.75
CA SER A 72 7.53 -0.70 9.57
C SER A 72 7.59 0.57 10.42
N THR A 73 8.73 0.84 11.05
CA THR A 73 8.90 1.97 11.99
C THR A 73 8.71 3.33 11.34
N MET A 74 9.15 3.48 10.09
CA MET A 74 9.07 4.74 9.34
C MET A 74 7.94 4.78 8.31
N ARG A 75 7.14 3.70 8.23
CA ARG A 75 6.13 3.53 7.17
C ARG A 75 5.13 4.68 7.12
N ARG A 76 4.54 4.99 8.27
CA ARG A 76 3.54 6.05 8.40
C ARG A 76 4.10 7.41 7.99
N LYS A 77 5.29 7.76 8.48
CA LYS A 77 5.95 9.04 8.18
C LYS A 77 6.25 9.16 6.68
N ASN A 78 6.89 8.16 6.10
CA ASN A 78 7.31 8.18 4.70
C ASN A 78 6.10 8.19 3.75
N LEU A 79 5.04 7.45 4.08
CA LEU A 79 3.82 7.43 3.28
C LEU A 79 3.09 8.78 3.35
N LEU A 80 3.00 9.37 4.56
CA LEU A 80 2.41 10.69 4.76
C LEU A 80 3.15 11.78 3.95
N GLU A 81 4.48 11.78 3.99
CA GLU A 81 5.32 12.74 3.28
C GLU A 81 5.15 12.63 1.76
N HIS A 82 5.23 11.42 1.20
CA HIS A 82 5.01 11.20 -0.23
C HIS A 82 3.61 11.64 -0.68
N ILE A 83 2.56 11.27 0.06
CA ILE A 83 1.19 11.62 -0.32
C ILE A 83 0.98 13.14 -0.24
N SER A 84 1.47 13.77 0.84
CA SER A 84 1.31 15.21 1.05
C SER A 84 2.04 16.02 -0.02
N SER A 85 3.27 15.62 -0.37
CA SER A 85 4.04 16.21 -1.48
C SER A 85 3.34 16.02 -2.82
N THR A 86 2.85 14.80 -3.09
CA THR A 86 2.15 14.47 -4.33
C THR A 86 0.88 15.30 -4.51
N LEU A 87 0.09 15.50 -3.46
CA LEU A 87 -1.18 16.22 -3.53
C LEU A 87 -1.04 17.74 -3.51
N LYS A 88 0.07 18.29 -3.00
CA LYS A 88 0.28 19.75 -2.88
C LYS A 88 0.22 20.47 -4.23
N SER A 89 0.65 19.81 -5.31
CA SER A 89 0.68 20.37 -6.66
C SER A 89 -0.54 20.01 -7.52
N LYS A 90 -1.62 19.46 -6.93
CA LYS A 90 -2.77 18.95 -7.68
C LYS A 90 -3.96 19.90 -7.66
N ALA A 91 -4.93 19.60 -8.51
CA ALA A 91 -6.14 20.40 -8.65
C ALA A 91 -7.07 20.22 -7.44
N PHE A 92 -7.51 21.35 -6.90
CA PHE A 92 -8.51 21.46 -5.84
C PHE A 92 -9.73 22.23 -6.38
N PRO A 93 -10.94 22.05 -5.81
CA PRO A 93 -11.26 21.20 -4.68
C PRO A 93 -11.33 19.70 -5.04
N ILE A 94 -11.00 18.85 -4.07
CA ILE A 94 -11.17 17.40 -4.18
C ILE A 94 -12.47 16.99 -3.47
N VAL A 95 -13.20 16.06 -4.10
CA VAL A 95 -14.45 15.49 -3.59
C VAL A 95 -14.33 14.03 -3.17
N ARG A 96 -13.20 13.39 -3.51
CA ARG A 96 -12.90 12.03 -3.06
C ARG A 96 -11.39 11.85 -2.95
N LEU A 97 -10.93 11.26 -1.87
CA LEU A 97 -9.55 10.81 -1.67
C LEU A 97 -9.57 9.36 -1.23
N GLY A 98 -8.68 8.55 -1.80
CA GLY A 98 -8.51 7.15 -1.44
C GLY A 98 -7.05 6.72 -1.51
N LEU A 99 -6.73 5.74 -0.68
CA LEU A 99 -5.45 5.06 -0.64
C LEU A 99 -5.73 3.56 -0.80
N SER A 100 -4.93 2.88 -1.62
CA SER A 100 -5.04 1.45 -1.85
C SER A 100 -3.67 0.82 -1.83
N ALA A 101 -3.36 0.05 -0.78
CA ALA A 101 -2.17 -0.78 -0.72
C ALA A 101 -2.43 -2.10 -1.49
N HIS A 102 -1.51 -2.48 -2.36
CA HIS A 102 -1.66 -3.63 -3.25
C HIS A 102 -0.31 -4.26 -3.59
N ASP A 103 -0.36 -5.29 -4.44
CA ASP A 103 0.79 -6.11 -4.82
C ASP A 103 1.51 -6.66 -3.59
N PHE A 104 0.73 -7.40 -2.79
CA PHE A 104 1.22 -8.04 -1.57
C PHE A 104 2.12 -9.21 -1.91
N GLU A 105 3.27 -9.24 -1.23
CA GLU A 105 4.25 -10.30 -1.35
C GLU A 105 4.56 -10.93 -0.01
N LEU A 106 4.84 -12.23 -0.04
CA LEU A 106 5.27 -12.95 1.13
C LEU A 106 6.57 -12.35 1.67
N ARG A 107 6.56 -12.09 2.97
CA ARG A 107 7.70 -11.69 3.79
C ARG A 107 8.15 -12.95 4.52
N ALA A 108 9.43 -13.27 4.41
CA ALA A 108 10.00 -14.35 5.20
C ALA A 108 9.77 -14.07 6.70
N LYS A 109 9.09 -14.99 7.40
CA LYS A 109 8.97 -15.02 8.85
C LYS A 109 10.34 -15.44 9.42
N HIS A 110 11.30 -14.53 9.47
CA HIS A 110 12.64 -14.67 10.09
C HIS A 110 13.39 -16.01 9.97
N GLY A 111 14.47 -16.03 9.16
CA GLY A 111 15.69 -16.83 9.41
C GLY A 111 15.64 -18.34 9.14
N ILE A 112 16.78 -18.87 8.67
CA ILE A 112 17.13 -20.29 8.47
C ILE A 112 16.34 -21.09 7.40
N ASP A 113 15.04 -20.86 7.14
CA ASP A 113 14.38 -21.52 6.00
C ASP A 113 14.88 -20.99 4.64
N SER A 114 15.47 -19.79 4.64
CA SER A 114 16.26 -19.24 3.52
C SER A 114 17.67 -19.84 3.40
N PHE A 115 18.10 -20.69 4.34
CA PHE A 115 19.31 -21.50 4.26
C PHE A 115 19.01 -22.95 3.84
N PHE A 116 17.77 -23.44 4.03
CA PHE A 116 17.34 -24.81 3.76
C PHE A 116 16.39 -24.96 2.55
N THR A 117 16.44 -24.06 1.58
CA THR A 117 16.27 -24.48 0.17
C THR A 117 17.37 -25.48 -0.14
N LYS A 118 17.17 -26.71 0.34
CA LYS A 118 18.09 -27.83 0.36
C LYS A 118 18.67 -28.00 -1.04
N SER A 119 19.97 -27.81 -1.12
CA SER A 119 20.83 -28.59 -1.98
C SER A 119 20.38 -30.06 -1.96
N ASN A 120 19.76 -30.50 -3.06
CA ASN A 120 20.11 -31.75 -3.74
C ASN A 120 19.50 -31.73 -5.15
N GLU A 121 20.32 -31.23 -6.06
CA GLU A 121 20.41 -31.73 -7.42
C GLU A 121 20.47 -33.29 -7.43
N THR A 122 19.71 -33.86 -8.36
CA THR A 122 20.05 -35.06 -9.16
C THR A 122 20.13 -36.45 -8.50
N VAL A 123 19.04 -37.22 -8.70
CA VAL A 123 18.97 -38.60 -9.24
C VAL A 123 20.13 -39.57 -8.96
N LYS A 124 19.84 -40.70 -8.29
CA LYS A 124 20.18 -42.07 -8.74
C LYS A 124 19.43 -43.13 -7.92
N GLY A 125 18.73 -44.02 -8.63
CA GLY A 125 17.92 -45.08 -8.04
C GLY A 125 18.72 -46.23 -7.44
N THR A 126 18.04 -47.06 -6.65
CA THR A 126 18.45 -48.44 -6.38
C THR A 126 17.19 -49.27 -6.16
N PHE A 127 17.11 -50.36 -6.92
CA PHE A 127 16.08 -51.39 -6.91
C PHE A 127 16.09 -52.16 -5.58
N ILE A 128 14.91 -52.61 -5.12
CA ILE A 128 14.82 -53.73 -4.16
C ILE A 128 14.24 -54.90 -4.94
N ILE A 129 14.99 -56.00 -4.97
CA ILE A 129 14.57 -57.32 -5.43
C ILE A 129 14.32 -58.12 -4.16
N GLU A 130 13.12 -58.67 -4.00
CA GLU A 130 12.89 -59.96 -3.33
C GLU A 130 12.05 -60.82 -4.26
#